data_AF-A0A7R9WHY9-F1
#
_entry.id   AF-A0A7R9WHY9-F1
#
_cell.length_a   1.000
_cell.length_b   1.000
_cell.length_c   1.000
_cell.angle_alpha   90.00
_cell.angle_beta   90.00
_cell.angle_gamma   90.00
#
_symmetry.space_group_name_H-M   'P 1'
#
loop_
_entity.id
_entity.type
_entity.pdbx_description
1 polymer ?
#
loop_
_entity_poly.entity_id
_entity_poly.type
_entity_poly.pdbx_seq_one_letter_code
_entity_poly.pdbx_strand_id
1 'polypeptide(L)'
;MHNRIEADAFVPAGGRPNTIDVHNYRQFLKPDGTPSASLIVEGANLFVTAEARQRLYEEAGVKIVRDSSANKAGVITSSYEICAAMLLSEEEFTENKDQIVGEVLAKLRELAKMEAELLFREHENYQEPLPAVSQIISNTINAATDALASALDDLVADEDRTEALLPLFRAHLPKTMADLAFHRVHDRVPPQYIKNAIASCLASKMVYKEGTKFIESQPRENLAKVALKYIEKEKEVAQLREVLAETEMPEEEKERIMELLDAGGARTALNIF
;
A
#
# COMPACT_ATOMS: atom_id res chain seq x y z
N MET A 1 11.98 29.27 -7.60
CA MET A 1 12.56 28.37 -8.63
C MET A 1 11.50 27.37 -9.08
N HIS A 2 10.73 26.79 -8.16
CA HIS A 2 9.60 25.88 -8.39
C HIS A 2 8.43 26.45 -9.23
N ASN A 3 8.50 27.70 -9.66
CA ASN A 3 7.46 28.43 -10.37
C ASN A 3 7.95 29.11 -11.66
N ARG A 4 9.19 28.85 -12.07
CA ARG A 4 9.80 29.49 -13.26
C ARG A 4 9.59 28.69 -14.54
N ILE A 5 9.14 27.45 -14.41
CA ILE A 5 8.98 26.48 -15.49
C ILE A 5 7.57 25.92 -15.36
N GLU A 6 6.86 25.87 -16.47
CA GLU A 6 5.58 25.19 -16.57
C GLU A 6 5.81 23.72 -16.89
N ALA A 7 5.07 22.83 -16.23
CA ALA A 7 5.19 21.39 -16.41
C ALA A 7 3.85 20.71 -16.13
N ASP A 8 3.70 19.46 -16.57
CA ASP A 8 2.52 18.66 -16.24
C ASP A 8 2.50 18.27 -14.76
N ALA A 9 3.68 17.97 -14.19
CA ALA A 9 3.85 17.62 -12.79
C ALA A 9 5.11 18.24 -12.18
N PHE A 10 5.01 18.63 -10.92
CA PHE A 10 6.13 19.10 -10.11
C PHE A 10 6.47 18.07 -9.03
N VAL A 11 7.70 17.55 -9.05
CA VAL A 11 8.16 16.51 -8.11
C VAL A 11 9.31 17.06 -7.26
N PRO A 12 9.04 17.74 -6.14
CA PRO A 12 10.10 18.17 -5.24
C PRO A 12 10.72 16.95 -4.54
N ALA A 13 11.91 16.54 -4.99
CA ALA A 13 12.68 15.42 -4.43
C ALA A 13 13.87 15.87 -3.55
N GLY A 14 13.83 17.12 -3.08
CA GLY A 14 14.81 17.71 -2.16
C GLY A 14 14.37 19.13 -1.76
N GLY A 15 15.27 19.88 -1.12
CA GLY A 15 15.00 21.25 -0.68
C GLY A 15 14.72 21.36 0.82
N ARG A 16 14.41 22.58 1.28
CA ARG A 16 14.12 22.83 2.69
C ARG A 16 12.65 22.49 2.99
N PRO A 17 12.34 21.95 4.18
CA PRO A 17 10.95 21.89 4.63
C PRO A 17 10.28 23.27 4.54
N ASN A 18 9.00 23.28 4.23
CA ASN A 18 8.17 24.48 4.08
C ASN A 18 8.71 25.44 3.01
N THR A 19 9.30 24.92 1.93
CA THR A 19 9.75 25.75 0.80
C THR A 19 8.56 26.45 0.13
N ILE A 20 7.40 25.78 0.06
CA ILE A 20 6.14 26.40 -0.33
C ILE A 20 5.26 26.51 0.92
N ASP A 21 4.86 27.73 1.26
CA ASP A 21 4.06 28.06 2.45
C ASP A 21 2.91 29.03 2.13
N VAL A 22 2.10 29.38 3.13
CA VAL A 22 0.94 30.26 2.97
C VAL A 22 1.31 31.67 2.46
N HIS A 23 2.54 32.12 2.71
CA HIS A 23 2.99 33.45 2.31
C HIS A 23 3.48 33.47 0.87
N ASN A 24 3.88 32.31 0.31
CA ASN A 24 4.48 32.24 -1.02
C ASN A 24 3.77 31.32 -2.03
N TYR A 25 2.76 30.53 -1.64
CA TYR A 25 2.11 29.55 -2.54
C TYR A 25 1.57 30.17 -3.84
N ARG A 26 1.11 31.43 -3.80
CA ARG A 26 0.63 32.15 -5.00
C ARG A 26 1.70 32.30 -6.07
N GLN A 27 2.97 32.24 -5.68
CA GLN A 27 4.07 32.25 -6.64
C GLN A 27 4.06 31.01 -7.52
N PHE A 28 3.43 29.91 -7.10
CA PHE A 28 3.23 28.69 -7.90
C PHE A 28 2.14 28.85 -8.97
N LEU A 29 1.35 29.92 -8.91
CA LEU A 29 0.30 30.24 -9.87
C LEU A 29 0.83 31.17 -10.97
N LYS A 30 0.31 31.00 -12.18
CA LYS A 30 0.53 31.85 -13.35
C LYS A 30 -0.29 33.15 -13.22
N PRO A 31 0.00 34.19 -14.03
CA PRO A 31 -0.77 35.44 -14.01
C PRO A 31 -2.27 35.30 -14.27
N ASP A 32 -2.69 34.22 -14.95
CA ASP A 32 -4.10 33.90 -15.22
C ASP A 32 -4.79 33.13 -14.09
N GLY A 33 -4.07 32.83 -13.00
CA GLY A 33 -4.56 32.07 -11.85
C GLY A 33 -4.42 30.55 -11.97
N THR A 34 -4.03 30.02 -13.14
CA THR A 34 -3.77 28.58 -13.30
C THR A 34 -2.44 28.18 -12.66
N PRO A 35 -2.26 26.93 -12.20
CA PRO A 35 -1.01 26.54 -11.56
C PRO A 35 0.11 26.27 -12.58
N SER A 36 1.36 26.49 -12.17
CA SER A 36 2.55 26.17 -12.99
C SER A 36 2.71 24.66 -13.25
N ALA A 37 2.18 23.82 -12.37
CA ALA A 37 1.90 22.41 -12.63
C ALA A 37 0.59 21.99 -11.96
N SER A 38 -0.20 21.13 -12.63
CA SER A 38 -1.50 20.69 -12.12
C SER A 38 -1.39 19.59 -11.05
N LEU A 39 -0.23 18.91 -11.00
CA LEU A 39 0.09 17.87 -10.03
C LEU A 39 1.38 18.20 -9.27
N ILE A 40 1.35 18.05 -7.95
CA ILE A 40 2.54 18.04 -7.09
C ILE A 40 2.69 16.64 -6.47
N VAL A 41 3.87 16.04 -6.55
CA VAL A 41 4.20 14.78 -5.89
C VAL A 41 5.37 15.01 -4.93
N GLU A 42 5.07 15.10 -3.63
CA GLU A 42 6.05 15.49 -2.61
C GLU A 42 7.04 14.36 -2.29
N GLY A 43 8.10 14.21 -3.09
CA GLY A 43 9.18 13.25 -2.80
C GLY A 43 9.98 13.60 -1.54
N ALA A 44 10.14 14.90 -1.24
CA ALA A 44 10.79 15.41 -0.04
C ALA A 44 9.79 15.58 1.11
N ASN A 45 10.27 15.31 2.34
CA ASN A 45 9.48 15.51 3.54
C ASN A 45 9.11 16.99 3.72
N LEU A 46 7.81 17.24 3.92
CA LEU A 46 7.23 18.53 4.32
C LEU A 46 7.61 19.68 3.37
N PHE A 47 7.69 19.46 2.06
CA PHE A 47 8.07 20.51 1.11
C PHE A 47 7.04 21.64 1.03
N VAL A 48 5.75 21.28 1.01
CA VAL A 48 4.60 22.20 1.02
C VAL A 48 3.90 22.15 2.38
N THR A 49 3.66 23.31 3.00
CA THR A 49 2.92 23.37 4.27
C THR A 49 1.46 22.94 4.10
N ALA A 50 0.82 22.48 5.18
CA ALA A 50 -0.58 22.06 5.15
C ALA A 50 -1.52 23.16 4.64
N GLU A 51 -1.33 24.40 5.10
CA GLU A 51 -2.14 25.54 4.65
C GLU A 51 -1.90 25.88 3.18
N ALA A 52 -0.65 25.83 2.70
CA ALA A 52 -0.36 26.04 1.29
C ALA A 52 -0.98 24.96 0.39
N ARG A 53 -0.96 23.69 0.81
CA ARG A 53 -1.63 22.60 0.09
C ARG A 53 -3.13 22.86 -0.04
N GLN A 54 -3.77 23.28 1.04
CA GLN A 54 -5.19 23.59 1.03
C GLN A 54 -5.50 24.76 0.09
N ARG A 55 -4.74 25.86 0.17
CA ARG A 55 -4.93 27.02 -0.71
C ARG A 55 -4.72 26.70 -2.18
N LEU A 56 -3.68 25.93 -2.52
CA LEU A 56 -3.40 25.51 -3.90
C LEU A 56 -4.51 24.62 -4.46
N TYR A 57 -5.08 23.75 -3.64
CA TYR A 57 -6.22 22.92 -4.02
C TYR A 57 -7.48 23.77 -4.24
N GLU A 58 -7.84 24.63 -3.28
CA GLU A 58 -9.06 25.44 -3.32
C GLU A 58 -9.06 26.51 -4.43
N GLU A 59 -7.92 27.19 -4.64
CA GLU A 59 -7.83 28.33 -5.56
C GLU A 59 -7.52 27.92 -7.01
N ALA A 60 -6.81 26.80 -7.19
CA ALA A 60 -6.26 26.41 -8.49
C ALA A 60 -6.45 24.93 -8.86
N GLY A 61 -7.13 24.15 -8.01
CA GLY A 61 -7.41 22.74 -8.28
C GLY A 61 -6.16 21.86 -8.33
N VAL A 62 -5.05 22.27 -7.72
CA VAL A 62 -3.79 21.52 -7.76
C VAL A 62 -3.97 20.21 -7.01
N LYS A 63 -3.73 19.09 -7.70
CA LYS A 63 -3.70 17.76 -7.09
C LYS A 63 -2.35 17.58 -6.39
N ILE A 64 -2.35 17.22 -5.11
CA ILE A 64 -1.12 17.11 -4.32
C ILE A 64 -1.03 15.73 -3.67
N VAL A 65 -0.12 14.90 -4.17
CA VAL A 65 0.26 13.64 -3.50
C VAL A 65 1.24 13.99 -2.39
N ARG A 66 0.75 13.89 -1.15
CA ARG A 66 1.50 14.21 0.06
C ARG A 66 2.69 13.28 0.25
N ASP A 67 3.73 13.78 0.89
CA ASP A 67 4.97 13.08 1.23
C ASP A 67 4.73 11.71 1.89
N SER A 68 3.82 11.65 2.86
CA SER A 68 3.42 10.44 3.55
C SER A 68 2.96 9.30 2.63
N SER A 69 2.53 9.58 1.39
CA SER A 69 2.25 8.59 0.35
C SER A 69 3.38 8.51 -0.68
N ALA A 70 3.88 9.66 -1.15
CA ALA A 70 4.85 9.74 -2.25
C ALA A 70 6.23 9.15 -1.93
N ASN A 71 6.65 9.12 -0.65
CA ASN A 71 8.00 8.72 -0.26
C ASN A 71 8.07 7.45 0.63
N LYS A 72 6.97 6.70 0.77
CA LYS A 72 6.88 5.46 1.58
C LYS A 72 7.94 4.41 1.23
N ALA A 73 8.42 4.39 -0.01
CA ALA A 73 9.37 3.40 -0.52
C ALA A 73 10.66 3.29 0.31
N GLY A 74 11.12 4.40 0.92
CA GLY A 74 12.29 4.36 1.80
C GLY A 74 12.06 3.48 3.04
N VAL A 75 10.91 3.66 3.71
CA VAL A 75 10.54 2.88 4.90
C VAL A 75 10.33 1.40 4.56
N ILE A 76 9.69 1.13 3.41
CA ILE A 76 9.47 -0.25 2.94
C ILE A 76 10.82 -0.94 2.66
N THR A 77 11.77 -0.22 2.05
CA THR A 77 13.12 -0.75 1.79
C THR A 77 13.83 -1.10 3.09
N SER A 78 13.76 -0.24 4.12
CA SER A 78 14.33 -0.55 5.44
C SER A 78 13.68 -1.78 6.09
N SER A 79 12.39 -2.04 5.85
CA SER A 79 11.74 -3.27 6.31
C SER A 79 12.36 -4.52 5.67
N TYR A 80 12.60 -4.48 4.34
CA TYR A 80 13.27 -5.56 3.64
C TYR A 80 14.73 -5.73 4.06
N GLU A 81 15.43 -4.65 4.38
CA GLU A 81 16.79 -4.69 4.92
C GLU A 81 16.83 -5.42 6.27
N ILE A 82 15.89 -5.13 7.17
CA ILE A 82 15.76 -5.83 8.46
C ILE A 82 15.45 -7.31 8.24
N CYS A 83 14.52 -7.65 7.33
CA CYS A 83 14.21 -9.04 6.99
C CYS A 83 15.43 -9.78 6.43
N ALA A 84 16.19 -9.14 5.53
CA ALA A 84 17.42 -9.70 4.97
C ALA A 84 18.45 -9.99 6.07
N ALA A 85 18.66 -9.03 6.98
CA ALA A 85 19.62 -9.15 8.07
C ALA A 85 19.26 -10.25 9.08
N MET A 86 17.96 -10.54 9.29
CA MET A 86 17.54 -11.64 10.14
C MET A 86 17.64 -13.00 9.44
N LEU A 87 17.24 -13.08 8.16
CA LEU A 87 17.05 -14.35 7.46
C LEU A 87 18.31 -14.87 6.75
N LEU A 88 19.18 -13.99 6.24
CA LEU A 88 20.30 -14.34 5.38
C LEU A 88 21.64 -14.18 6.11
N SER A 89 22.62 -15.00 5.74
CA SER A 89 24.03 -14.71 6.02
C SER A 89 24.56 -13.60 5.11
N GLU A 90 25.72 -13.03 5.45
CA GLU A 90 26.39 -12.03 4.61
C GLU A 90 26.76 -12.61 3.24
N GLU A 91 27.21 -13.86 3.19
CA GLU A 91 27.52 -14.56 1.95
C GLU A 91 26.26 -14.79 1.11
N GLU A 92 25.19 -15.33 1.71
CA GLU A 92 23.91 -15.57 1.02
C GLU A 92 23.37 -14.27 0.42
N PHE A 93 23.43 -13.15 1.15
CA PHE A 93 23.01 -11.85 0.64
C PHE A 93 23.92 -11.33 -0.48
N THR A 94 25.24 -11.40 -0.30
CA THR A 94 26.21 -10.86 -1.25
C THR A 94 26.17 -11.59 -2.58
N GLU A 95 26.04 -12.92 -2.57
CA GLU A 95 25.92 -13.75 -3.77
C GLU A 95 24.64 -13.48 -4.56
N ASN A 96 23.56 -13.09 -3.87
CA ASN A 96 22.23 -12.91 -4.47
C ASN A 96 21.79 -11.43 -4.54
N LYS A 97 22.69 -10.49 -4.26
CA LYS A 97 22.37 -9.07 -4.04
C LYS A 97 21.62 -8.45 -5.20
N ASP A 98 22.12 -8.61 -6.43
CA ASP A 98 21.52 -7.97 -7.61
C ASP A 98 20.10 -8.47 -7.86
N GLN A 99 19.86 -9.77 -7.65
CA GLN A 99 18.53 -10.36 -7.79
C GLN A 99 17.59 -9.89 -6.69
N ILE A 100 18.03 -9.90 -5.42
CA ILE A 100 17.23 -9.42 -4.29
C ILE A 100 16.86 -7.94 -4.48
N VAL A 101 17.81 -7.09 -4.89
CA VAL A 101 17.56 -5.67 -5.15
C VAL A 101 16.57 -5.49 -6.31
N GLY A 102 16.70 -6.27 -7.39
CA GLY A 102 15.75 -6.27 -8.49
C GLY A 102 14.32 -6.61 -8.05
N GLU A 103 14.17 -7.62 -7.20
CA GLU A 103 12.87 -8.04 -6.64
C GLU A 103 12.29 -7.01 -5.66
N VAL A 104 13.14 -6.37 -4.83
CA VAL A 104 12.72 -5.25 -3.96
C VAL A 104 12.18 -4.11 -4.82
N LEU A 105 12.89 -3.70 -5.86
CA LEU A 105 12.43 -2.65 -6.77
C LEU A 105 11.11 -2.99 -7.45
N ALA A 106 10.91 -4.26 -7.85
CA ALA A 106 9.64 -4.72 -8.41
C ALA A 106 8.49 -4.54 -7.40
N LYS A 107 8.68 -4.98 -6.15
CA LYS A 107 7.69 -4.81 -5.07
C LYS A 107 7.43 -3.35 -4.74
N LEU A 108 8.45 -2.51 -4.70
CA LEU A 108 8.27 -1.07 -4.45
C LEU A 108 7.41 -0.41 -5.54
N ARG A 109 7.59 -0.79 -6.81
CA ARG A 109 6.75 -0.29 -7.91
C ARG A 109 5.31 -0.74 -7.79
N GLU A 110 5.08 -2.00 -7.41
CA GLU A 110 3.74 -2.54 -7.17
C GLU A 110 3.04 -1.82 -6.02
N LEU A 111 3.72 -1.66 -4.88
CA LEU A 111 3.19 -0.95 -3.71
C LEU A 111 2.92 0.54 -4.01
N ALA A 112 3.82 1.21 -4.73
CA ALA A 112 3.61 2.59 -5.15
C ALA A 112 2.42 2.73 -6.12
N LYS A 113 2.23 1.76 -7.02
CA LYS A 113 1.07 1.71 -7.91
C LYS A 113 -0.22 1.55 -7.10
N MET A 114 -0.29 0.58 -6.18
CA MET A 114 -1.48 0.35 -5.35
C MET A 114 -1.84 1.57 -4.49
N GLU A 115 -0.85 2.23 -3.88
CA GLU A 115 -1.05 3.46 -3.13
C GLU A 115 -1.62 4.57 -4.02
N ALA A 116 -1.04 4.80 -5.20
CA ALA A 116 -1.50 5.82 -6.12
C ALA A 116 -2.92 5.52 -6.63
N GLU A 117 -3.19 4.29 -7.07
CA GLU A 117 -4.52 3.88 -7.56
C GLU A 117 -5.58 4.05 -6.48
N LEU A 118 -5.33 3.60 -5.25
CA LEU A 118 -6.27 3.82 -4.15
C LEU A 118 -6.48 5.30 -3.87
N LEU A 119 -5.39 6.08 -3.78
CA LEU A 119 -5.44 7.51 -3.46
C LEU A 119 -6.30 8.29 -4.47
N PHE A 120 -6.10 8.04 -5.77
CA PHE A 120 -6.86 8.71 -6.82
C PHE A 120 -8.30 8.18 -6.93
N ARG A 121 -8.52 6.87 -6.76
CA ARG A 121 -9.87 6.27 -6.75
C ARG A 121 -10.74 6.84 -5.62
N GLU A 122 -10.20 6.96 -4.41
CA GLU A 122 -10.93 7.53 -3.27
C GLU A 122 -11.20 9.03 -3.48
N HIS A 123 -10.24 9.77 -4.03
CA HIS A 123 -10.45 11.17 -4.42
C HIS A 123 -11.56 11.32 -5.47
N GLU A 124 -11.59 10.48 -6.51
CA GLU A 124 -12.63 10.53 -7.55
C GLU A 124 -14.02 10.20 -6.99
N ASN A 125 -14.10 9.22 -6.08
CA ASN A 125 -15.37 8.81 -5.48
C ASN A 125 -15.94 9.83 -4.49
N TYR A 126 -15.08 10.48 -3.69
CA TYR A 126 -15.50 11.30 -2.54
C TYR A 126 -15.16 12.79 -2.67
N GLN A 127 -14.39 13.19 -3.69
CA GLN A 127 -13.97 14.57 -3.98
C GLN A 127 -13.18 15.24 -2.83
N GLU A 128 -12.63 14.45 -1.91
CA GLU A 128 -11.76 14.91 -0.84
C GLU A 128 -10.35 15.24 -1.38
N PRO A 129 -9.65 16.27 -0.88
CA PRO A 129 -8.30 16.58 -1.33
C PRO A 129 -7.33 15.41 -1.10
N LEU A 130 -6.48 15.09 -2.08
CA LEU A 130 -5.50 13.98 -1.99
C LEU A 130 -4.66 13.96 -0.68
N PRO A 131 -4.20 15.10 -0.11
CA PRO A 131 -3.50 15.06 1.18
C PRO A 131 -4.33 14.56 2.36
N ALA A 132 -5.66 14.78 2.34
CA ALA A 132 -6.58 14.27 3.35
C ALA A 132 -6.82 12.76 3.13
N VAL A 133 -7.05 12.35 1.88
CA VAL A 133 -7.20 10.94 1.50
C VAL A 133 -5.97 10.12 1.92
N SER A 134 -4.76 10.62 1.68
CA SER A 134 -3.50 9.99 2.12
C SER A 134 -3.48 9.73 3.64
N GLN A 135 -3.99 10.68 4.43
CA GLN A 135 -4.07 10.54 5.88
C GLN A 135 -5.12 9.50 6.29
N ILE A 136 -6.28 9.48 5.63
CA ILE A 136 -7.33 8.49 5.86
C ILE A 136 -6.78 7.10 5.57
N ILE A 137 -6.22 6.86 4.38
CA ILE A 137 -5.62 5.57 4.00
C ILE A 137 -4.60 5.10 5.05
N SER A 138 -3.69 5.98 5.46
CA SER A 138 -2.65 5.65 6.44
C SER A 138 -3.25 5.31 7.81
N ASN A 139 -4.25 6.08 8.27
CA ASN A 139 -4.94 5.83 9.53
C ASN A 139 -5.75 4.52 9.48
N THR A 140 -6.40 4.22 8.36
CA THR A 140 -7.16 2.98 8.17
C THR A 140 -6.24 1.77 8.19
N ILE A 141 -5.09 1.82 7.49
CA ILE A 141 -4.08 0.74 7.52
C ILE A 141 -3.58 0.52 8.95
N ASN A 142 -3.22 1.59 9.67
CA ASN A 142 -2.72 1.47 11.03
C ASN A 142 -3.78 0.89 11.97
N ALA A 143 -5.02 1.39 11.93
CA ALA A 143 -6.11 0.88 12.76
C ALA A 143 -6.43 -0.59 12.47
N ALA A 144 -6.42 -1.00 11.21
CA ALA A 144 -6.61 -2.39 10.82
C ALA A 144 -5.43 -3.26 11.28
N THR A 145 -4.20 -2.77 11.15
CA THR A 145 -2.99 -3.47 11.61
C THR A 145 -3.03 -3.69 13.12
N ASP A 146 -3.38 -2.67 13.90
CA ASP A 146 -3.49 -2.76 15.36
C ASP A 146 -4.56 -3.76 15.79
N ALA A 147 -5.75 -3.71 15.17
CA ALA A 147 -6.83 -4.65 15.45
C ALA A 147 -6.44 -6.09 15.11
N LEU A 148 -5.75 -6.30 13.98
CA LEU A 148 -5.26 -7.60 13.57
C LEU A 148 -4.16 -8.12 14.49
N ALA A 149 -3.20 -7.28 14.85
CA ALA A 149 -2.12 -7.66 15.76
C ALA A 149 -2.66 -8.08 17.13
N SER A 150 -3.64 -7.33 17.67
CA SER A 150 -4.30 -7.67 18.95
C SER A 150 -5.10 -8.96 18.85
N ALA A 151 -5.83 -9.20 17.77
CA ALA A 151 -6.56 -10.45 17.61
C ALA A 151 -5.63 -11.64 17.40
N LEU A 152 -4.47 -11.41 16.75
CA LEU A 152 -3.45 -12.43 16.62
C LEU A 152 -2.84 -12.79 17.97
N ASP A 153 -2.74 -11.86 18.93
CA ASP A 153 -2.33 -12.17 20.32
C ASP A 153 -3.23 -13.21 20.99
N ASP A 154 -4.54 -13.08 20.81
CA ASP A 154 -5.51 -14.04 21.32
C ASP A 154 -5.50 -15.37 20.54
N LEU A 155 -5.08 -15.34 19.27
CA LEU A 155 -4.96 -16.50 18.38
C LEU A 155 -3.64 -17.26 18.54
N VAL A 156 -2.62 -16.73 19.23
CA VAL A 156 -1.34 -17.43 19.50
C VAL A 156 -1.55 -18.71 20.32
N ALA A 157 -2.71 -18.90 20.96
CA ALA A 157 -3.07 -20.17 21.58
C ALA A 157 -3.34 -21.31 20.58
N ASP A 158 -3.46 -21.00 19.28
CA ASP A 158 -3.73 -21.91 18.17
C ASP A 158 -2.59 -21.80 17.13
N GLU A 159 -1.49 -22.54 17.36
CA GLU A 159 -0.29 -22.56 16.50
C GLU A 159 -0.65 -22.82 15.04
N ASP A 160 -1.61 -23.72 14.77
CA ASP A 160 -2.05 -24.08 13.42
C ASP A 160 -2.58 -22.89 12.61
N ARG A 161 -3.25 -21.94 13.27
CA ARG A 161 -3.76 -20.73 12.60
C ARG A 161 -2.65 -19.74 12.25
N THR A 162 -1.65 -19.62 13.11
CA THR A 162 -0.50 -18.73 12.82
C THR A 162 0.30 -19.29 11.64
N GLU A 163 0.54 -20.60 11.63
CA GLU A 163 1.17 -21.31 10.51
C GLU A 163 0.40 -21.13 9.19
N ALA A 164 -0.94 -21.19 9.23
CA ALA A 164 -1.79 -20.97 8.06
C ALA A 164 -1.64 -19.56 7.43
N LEU A 165 -1.12 -18.59 8.19
CA LEU A 165 -0.91 -17.20 7.77
C LEU A 165 0.53 -16.88 7.35
N LEU A 166 1.51 -17.73 7.69
CA LEU A 166 2.90 -17.56 7.25
C LEU A 166 3.09 -17.39 5.74
N PRO A 167 2.28 -18.02 4.85
CA PRO A 167 2.36 -17.74 3.43
C PRO A 167 2.19 -16.26 3.06
N LEU A 168 1.48 -15.46 3.86
CA LEU A 168 1.37 -14.01 3.65
C LEU A 168 2.70 -13.31 3.90
N PHE A 169 3.39 -13.66 4.98
CA PHE A 169 4.71 -13.11 5.27
C PHE A 169 5.72 -13.57 4.22
N ARG A 170 5.70 -14.85 3.84
CA ARG A 170 6.55 -15.38 2.76
C ARG A 170 6.34 -14.63 1.45
N ALA A 171 5.10 -14.40 1.05
CA ALA A 171 4.77 -13.71 -0.20
C ALA A 171 5.15 -12.22 -0.17
N HIS A 172 5.21 -11.61 1.01
CA HIS A 172 5.65 -10.23 1.19
C HIS A 172 7.14 -10.05 0.88
N LEU A 173 7.98 -11.02 1.22
CA LEU A 173 9.43 -10.98 1.03
C LEU A 173 9.83 -11.08 -0.46
N PRO A 174 11.00 -10.54 -0.86
CA PRO A 174 11.63 -10.84 -2.14
C PRO A 174 11.70 -12.36 -2.34
N LYS A 175 11.35 -12.84 -3.54
CA LYS A 175 11.22 -14.27 -3.84
C LYS A 175 12.50 -15.02 -3.52
N THR A 176 13.66 -14.49 -3.92
CA THR A 176 14.96 -15.10 -3.67
C THR A 176 15.25 -15.21 -2.18
N MET A 177 14.99 -14.15 -1.41
CA MET A 177 15.13 -14.18 0.05
C MET A 177 14.22 -15.24 0.69
N ALA A 178 12.96 -15.32 0.25
CA ALA A 178 12.00 -16.28 0.76
C ALA A 178 12.39 -17.73 0.42
N ASP A 179 12.83 -17.98 -0.81
CA ASP A 179 13.23 -19.31 -1.28
C ASP A 179 14.47 -19.82 -0.55
N LEU A 180 15.45 -18.94 -0.28
CA LEU A 180 16.69 -19.31 0.40
C LEU A 180 16.49 -19.58 1.90
N ALA A 181 15.73 -18.73 2.60
CA ALA A 181 15.85 -18.65 4.05
C ALA A 181 14.54 -18.75 4.84
N PHE A 182 13.37 -18.75 4.19
CA PHE A 182 12.09 -18.75 4.93
C PHE A 182 11.88 -20.01 5.76
N HIS A 183 12.53 -21.13 5.42
CA HIS A 183 12.51 -22.34 6.24
C HIS A 183 13.11 -22.14 7.64
N ARG A 184 13.87 -21.06 7.87
CA ARG A 184 14.50 -20.69 9.16
C ARG A 184 13.73 -19.59 9.90
N VAL A 185 12.53 -19.23 9.44
CA VAL A 185 11.82 -18.02 9.90
C VAL A 185 11.54 -18.04 11.41
N HIS A 186 11.13 -19.19 11.97
CA HIS A 186 10.85 -19.31 13.41
C HIS A 186 12.11 -19.24 14.27
N ASP A 187 13.26 -19.68 13.74
CA ASP A 187 14.53 -19.68 14.47
C ASP A 187 15.21 -18.30 14.45
N ARG A 188 14.97 -17.53 13.38
CA ARG A 188 15.72 -16.31 13.06
C ARG A 188 14.94 -15.03 13.27
N VAL A 189 13.62 -15.07 13.13
CA VAL A 189 12.76 -13.89 13.20
C VAL A 189 11.98 -13.93 14.51
N PRO A 190 12.01 -12.86 15.33
CA PRO A 190 11.24 -12.81 16.57
C PRO A 190 9.74 -13.07 16.30
N PRO A 191 9.05 -13.89 17.12
CA PRO A 191 7.63 -14.20 16.93
C PRO A 191 6.74 -12.95 16.81
N GLN A 192 7.03 -11.93 17.63
CA GLN A 192 6.34 -10.64 17.58
C GLN A 192 6.51 -9.93 16.22
N TYR A 193 7.67 -10.06 15.58
CA TYR A 193 7.93 -9.48 14.27
C TYR A 193 7.13 -10.21 13.18
N ILE A 194 7.12 -11.55 13.21
CA ILE A 194 6.31 -12.38 12.30
C ILE A 194 4.84 -11.96 12.39
N LYS A 195 4.30 -11.86 13.62
CA LYS A 195 2.92 -11.43 13.87
C LYS A 195 2.65 -10.04 13.29
N ASN A 196 3.51 -9.06 13.57
CA ASN A 196 3.34 -7.69 13.05
C ASN A 196 3.42 -7.64 11.53
N ALA A 197 4.29 -8.43 10.92
CA ALA A 197 4.42 -8.53 9.46
C ALA A 197 3.13 -9.11 8.84
N ILE A 198 2.59 -10.20 9.40
CA ILE A 198 1.32 -10.79 8.96
C ILE A 198 0.17 -9.77 9.08
N ALA A 199 0.03 -9.14 10.25
CA ALA A 199 -1.01 -8.15 10.51
C ALA A 199 -0.94 -6.98 9.52
N SER A 200 0.25 -6.42 9.31
CA SER A 200 0.45 -5.30 8.38
C SER A 200 0.20 -5.71 6.93
N CYS A 201 0.69 -6.88 6.49
CA CYS A 201 0.46 -7.38 5.14
C CYS A 201 -1.04 -7.57 4.86
N LEU A 202 -1.77 -8.16 5.80
CA LEU A 202 -3.19 -8.40 5.65
C LEU A 202 -4.00 -7.09 5.69
N ALA A 203 -3.69 -6.19 6.62
CA ALA A 203 -4.32 -4.87 6.71
C ALA A 203 -4.14 -4.06 5.41
N SER A 204 -2.89 -3.91 4.96
CA SER A 204 -2.58 -3.17 3.74
C SER A 204 -3.25 -3.79 2.52
N LYS A 205 -3.21 -5.13 2.39
CA LYS A 205 -3.87 -5.83 1.30
C LYS A 205 -5.37 -5.52 1.23
N MET A 206 -6.06 -5.62 2.35
CA MET A 206 -7.50 -5.34 2.39
C MET A 206 -7.81 -3.88 2.09
N VAL A 207 -7.05 -2.93 2.66
CA VAL A 207 -7.29 -1.49 2.41
C VAL A 207 -7.03 -1.14 0.94
N TYR A 208 -5.93 -1.60 0.34
CA TYR A 208 -5.64 -1.33 -1.06
C TYR A 208 -6.68 -1.94 -2.00
N LYS A 209 -7.11 -3.18 -1.72
CA LYS A 209 -8.08 -3.88 -2.57
C LYS A 209 -9.49 -3.30 -2.42
N GLU A 210 -10.01 -3.21 -1.19
CA GLU A 210 -11.42 -2.90 -0.91
C GLU A 210 -11.71 -1.42 -0.67
N GLY A 211 -10.69 -0.61 -0.40
CA GLY A 211 -10.82 0.79 -0.06
C GLY A 211 -11.02 1.06 1.43
N THR A 212 -10.99 2.34 1.80
CA THR A 212 -10.96 2.75 3.21
C THR A 212 -12.29 2.51 3.92
N LYS A 213 -13.40 2.78 3.23
CA LYS A 213 -14.77 2.65 3.77
C LYS A 213 -15.16 1.24 4.15
N PHE A 214 -14.71 0.24 3.40
CA PHE A 214 -14.99 -1.17 3.72
C PHE A 214 -14.43 -1.55 5.09
N ILE A 215 -13.25 -1.04 5.43
CA ILE A 215 -12.60 -1.29 6.71
C ILE A 215 -13.24 -0.46 7.82
N GLU A 216 -13.52 0.82 7.56
CA GLU A 216 -14.18 1.71 8.53
C GLU A 216 -15.59 1.25 8.91
N SER A 217 -16.29 0.52 8.04
CA SER A 217 -17.63 0.01 8.32
C SER A 217 -17.65 -1.25 9.20
N GLN A 218 -16.52 -1.90 9.44
CA GLN A 218 -16.47 -3.11 10.27
C GLN A 218 -16.27 -2.75 11.76
N PRO A 219 -16.96 -3.45 12.69
CA PRO A 219 -16.63 -3.36 14.11
C PRO A 219 -15.18 -3.79 14.36
N ARG A 220 -14.45 -3.07 15.22
CA ARG A 220 -13.04 -3.35 15.49
C ARG A 220 -12.80 -4.78 15.98
N GLU A 221 -13.66 -5.29 16.86
CA GLU A 221 -13.59 -6.67 17.33
C GLU A 221 -13.76 -7.73 16.22
N ASN A 222 -14.41 -7.36 15.11
CA ASN A 222 -14.69 -8.28 14.00
C ASN A 222 -13.68 -8.16 12.86
N LEU A 223 -12.87 -7.10 12.81
CA LEU A 223 -11.92 -6.87 11.72
C LEU A 223 -11.01 -8.07 11.47
N ALA A 224 -10.49 -8.68 12.53
CA ALA A 224 -9.62 -9.83 12.39
C ALA A 224 -10.34 -11.07 11.83
N LYS A 225 -11.55 -11.34 12.31
CA LYS A 225 -12.38 -12.42 11.79
C LYS A 225 -12.75 -12.20 10.32
N VAL A 226 -13.07 -10.96 9.95
CA VAL A 226 -13.37 -10.57 8.56
C VAL A 226 -12.13 -10.77 7.69
N ALA A 227 -10.96 -10.33 8.15
CA ALA A 227 -9.71 -10.45 7.41
C ALA A 227 -9.27 -11.91 7.18
N LEU A 228 -9.39 -12.75 8.20
CA LEU A 228 -9.11 -14.18 8.08
C LEU A 228 -10.03 -14.85 7.05
N LYS A 229 -11.33 -14.60 7.15
CA LYS A 229 -12.31 -15.08 6.16
C LYS A 229 -12.05 -14.51 4.77
N TYR A 230 -11.57 -13.26 4.68
CA TYR A 230 -11.26 -12.63 3.41
C TYR A 230 -10.18 -13.42 2.66
N ILE A 231 -9.13 -13.87 3.35
CA ILE A 231 -8.08 -14.71 2.76
C ILE A 231 -8.65 -16.06 2.29
N GLU A 232 -9.51 -16.69 3.08
CA GLU A 232 -10.17 -17.95 2.69
C GLU A 232 -10.99 -17.76 1.42
N LYS A 233 -11.80 -16.68 1.36
CA LYS A 233 -12.60 -16.34 0.18
C LYS A 233 -11.76 -15.97 -1.02
N GLU A 234 -10.63 -15.33 -0.82
CA GLU A 234 -9.70 -15.05 -1.91
C GLU A 234 -9.09 -16.32 -2.50
N LYS A 235 -8.79 -17.34 -1.68
CA LYS A 235 -8.36 -18.66 -2.17
C LYS A 235 -9.46 -19.35 -2.98
N GLU A 236 -10.71 -19.29 -2.52
CA GLU A 236 -11.86 -19.81 -3.29
C GLU A 236 -12.00 -19.09 -4.64
N VAL A 237 -11.86 -17.76 -4.67
CA VAL A 237 -11.89 -16.98 -5.91
C VAL A 237 -10.72 -17.32 -6.82
N ALA A 238 -9.52 -17.53 -6.29
CA ALA A 238 -8.36 -17.94 -7.07
C ALA A 238 -8.58 -19.30 -7.75
N GLN A 239 -9.18 -20.27 -7.04
CA GLN A 239 -9.54 -21.57 -7.63
C GLN A 239 -10.58 -21.43 -8.75
N LEU A 240 -11.60 -20.59 -8.57
CA LEU A 240 -12.58 -20.31 -9.61
C LEU A 240 -11.92 -19.69 -10.86
N ARG A 241 -10.91 -18.83 -10.67
CA ARG A 241 -10.14 -18.24 -11.77
C ARG A 241 -9.29 -19.26 -12.52
N GLU A 242 -8.68 -20.22 -11.82
CA GLU A 242 -7.94 -21.32 -12.46
C GLU A 242 -8.86 -22.17 -13.33
N VAL A 243 -10.04 -22.55 -12.80
CA VAL A 243 -11.05 -23.29 -13.57
C VAL A 243 -11.54 -22.49 -14.78
N LEU A 244 -11.75 -21.19 -14.62
CA LEU A 244 -12.18 -20.31 -15.71
C LEU A 244 -11.12 -20.17 -16.80
N ALA A 245 -9.83 -20.14 -16.42
CA ALA A 245 -8.73 -20.06 -17.38
C ALA A 245 -8.68 -21.30 -18.31
N GLU A 246 -9.03 -22.47 -17.79
CA GLU A 246 -9.09 -23.73 -18.53
C GLU A 246 -10.42 -23.94 -19.30
N THR A 247 -11.40 -23.07 -19.08
CA THR A 247 -12.72 -23.18 -19.73
C THR A 247 -12.69 -22.66 -21.16
N GLU A 248 -13.28 -23.41 -22.09
CA GLU A 248 -13.49 -22.96 -23.48
C GLU A 248 -14.62 -21.91 -23.53
N MET A 249 -14.25 -20.65 -23.76
CA MET A 249 -15.17 -19.54 -23.98
C MET A 249 -14.47 -18.40 -24.72
N PRO A 250 -15.21 -17.42 -25.27
CA PRO A 250 -14.60 -16.25 -25.91
C PRO A 250 -13.65 -15.52 -24.96
N GLU A 251 -12.43 -15.19 -25.44
CA GLU A 251 -11.39 -14.59 -24.60
C GLU A 251 -11.80 -13.25 -23.99
N GLU A 252 -12.55 -12.42 -24.71
CA GLU A 252 -13.06 -11.14 -24.17
C GLU A 252 -14.01 -11.36 -22.98
N GLU A 253 -14.91 -12.35 -23.06
CA GLU A 253 -15.80 -12.69 -21.95
C GLU A 253 -15.03 -13.28 -20.77
N LYS A 254 -14.03 -14.12 -21.06
CA LYS A 254 -13.16 -14.71 -20.05
C LYS A 254 -12.40 -13.63 -19.27
N GLU A 255 -11.74 -12.72 -19.99
CA GLU A 255 -11.05 -11.57 -19.39
C GLU A 255 -12.00 -10.73 -18.54
N ARG A 256 -13.21 -10.45 -19.05
CA ARG A 256 -14.19 -9.65 -18.32
C ARG A 256 -14.65 -10.31 -17.02
N ILE A 257 -14.86 -11.63 -17.01
CA ILE A 257 -15.23 -12.36 -15.80
C ILE A 257 -14.05 -12.39 -14.82
N MET A 258 -12.83 -12.58 -15.31
CA MET A 258 -11.61 -12.54 -14.49
C MET A 258 -11.44 -11.19 -13.80
N GLU A 259 -11.67 -10.09 -14.51
CA GLU A 259 -11.67 -8.73 -13.95
C GLU A 259 -12.69 -8.57 -12.83
N LEU A 260 -13.93 -9.02 -13.04
CA LEU A 260 -15.00 -8.92 -12.03
C LEU A 260 -14.71 -9.75 -10.78
N LEU A 261 -14.18 -10.96 -10.96
CA LEU A 261 -13.76 -11.83 -9.86
C LEU A 261 -12.61 -11.21 -9.07
N ASP A 262 -11.63 -10.61 -9.75
CA ASP A 262 -10.50 -9.96 -9.09
C ASP A 262 -10.91 -8.69 -8.32
N ALA A 263 -11.81 -7.90 -8.92
CA ALA A 263 -12.27 -6.63 -8.36
C ALA A 263 -13.20 -6.78 -7.14
N GLY A 264 -14.03 -7.82 -7.08
CA GLY A 264 -15.06 -7.93 -6.04
C GLY A 264 -15.35 -9.32 -5.50
N GLY A 265 -14.79 -10.38 -6.09
CA GLY A 265 -15.17 -11.76 -5.76
C GLY A 265 -15.02 -12.10 -4.27
N ALA A 266 -13.89 -11.73 -3.66
CA ALA A 266 -13.62 -12.05 -2.25
C ALA A 266 -14.60 -11.32 -1.32
N ARG A 267 -14.81 -10.02 -1.51
CA ARG A 267 -15.77 -9.23 -0.73
C ARG A 267 -17.20 -9.72 -0.91
N THR A 268 -17.63 -10.00 -2.13
CA THR A 268 -18.98 -10.53 -2.38
C THR A 268 -19.17 -11.88 -1.71
N ALA A 269 -18.16 -12.77 -1.76
CA ALA A 269 -18.21 -14.07 -1.11
C ALA A 269 -18.26 -14.01 0.43
N LEU A 270 -17.86 -12.89 1.04
CA LEU A 270 -18.01 -12.67 2.48
C LEU A 270 -19.47 -12.43 2.91
N ASN A 271 -20.35 -12.03 2.00
CA ASN A 271 -21.74 -11.63 2.29
C ASN A 271 -21.84 -10.53 3.38
N ILE A 272 -20.91 -9.57 3.36
CA ILE A 272 -20.89 -8.41 4.25
C ILE A 272 -21.27 -7.19 3.41
N PHE A 273 -22.45 -6.64 3.65
CA PHE A 273 -23.03 -5.50 2.94
C PHE A 273 -23.14 -4.29 3.84
#